data_AF-A0A3N5NHF1-F1
#
_entry.id   AF-A0A3N5NHF1-F1
#
_cell.length_a   1.000
_cell.length_b   1.000
_cell.length_c   1.000
_cell.angle_alpha   90.00
_cell.angle_beta   90.00
_cell.angle_gamma   90.00
#
_symmetry.space_group_name_H-M   'P 1'
#
loop_
_entity.id
_entity.type
_entity.pdbx_description
1 polymer ?
#
loop_
_entity_poly.entity_id
_entity_poly.type
_entity_poly.pdbx_seq_one_letter_code
_entity_poly.pdbx_strand_id
1 'polypeptide(L)'
;PGGAGPVKVWSAGCARGEEVYSLKILWEEMGRTRPSIPELELWATDFNPDALARAREGVYSSSSLKEVPEDWRARYFRPLKENRWALADFLKEGIRWGIHNLVTDDPPSHELRILFLRNNLLTYYQEDMVRPALNKVIDSLYAGGFLVVGAHEKLPPGIQMLLPFPPHPSVFQKAGI
;
A
#
# COMPACT_ATOMS: atom_id res chain seq x y z
N PRO A 1 -3.93 -20.94 21.18
CA PRO A 1 -4.98 -21.05 20.15
C PRO A 1 -5.73 -19.71 20.00
N GLY A 2 -5.32 -18.92 19.02
CA GLY A 2 -5.98 -17.68 18.60
C GLY A 2 -5.37 -17.33 17.27
N GLY A 3 -6.02 -17.72 16.16
CA GLY A 3 -5.51 -17.50 14.81
C GLY A 3 -5.18 -16.02 14.64
N ALA A 4 -3.98 -15.71 14.17
CA ALA A 4 -3.60 -14.33 13.89
C ALA A 4 -4.67 -13.73 12.98
N GLY A 5 -5.39 -12.72 13.46
CA GLY A 5 -6.43 -12.04 12.70
C GLY A 5 -5.88 -11.46 11.39
N PRO A 6 -6.77 -10.92 10.53
CA PRO A 6 -6.39 -10.44 9.21
C PRO A 6 -5.20 -9.46 9.27
N VAL A 7 -4.38 -9.51 8.23
CA VAL A 7 -3.33 -8.54 8.01
C VAL A 7 -3.96 -7.34 7.33
N LYS A 8 -4.19 -6.29 8.12
CA LYS A 8 -4.75 -5.02 7.67
C LYS A 8 -3.66 -4.17 7.04
N VAL A 9 -3.85 -3.75 5.79
CA VAL A 9 -2.89 -2.95 5.03
C VAL A 9 -3.56 -1.74 4.41
N TRP A 10 -2.91 -0.58 4.47
CA TRP A 10 -3.38 0.63 3.80
C TRP A 10 -2.32 1.14 2.82
N SER A 11 -2.68 1.28 1.54
CA SER A 11 -1.92 2.06 0.56
C SER A 11 -2.58 3.43 0.42
N ALA A 12 -1.90 4.45 0.96
CA ALA A 12 -2.38 5.82 1.00
C ALA A 12 -1.75 6.65 -0.13
N GLY A 13 -2.58 7.24 -0.99
CA GLY A 13 -2.10 7.81 -2.27
C GLY A 13 -1.79 6.71 -3.28
N CYS A 14 -2.70 5.75 -3.45
CA CYS A 14 -2.48 4.54 -4.24
C CYS A 14 -2.42 4.78 -5.77
N ALA A 15 -2.67 6.00 -6.23
CA ALA A 15 -2.69 6.40 -7.64
C ALA A 15 -3.52 5.44 -8.50
N ARG A 16 -2.92 4.86 -9.55
CA ARG A 16 -3.58 3.92 -10.48
C ARG A 16 -3.49 2.46 -10.02
N GLY A 17 -3.19 2.21 -8.75
CA GLY A 17 -3.30 0.91 -8.10
C GLY A 17 -2.12 -0.04 -8.32
N GLU A 18 -1.03 0.37 -8.98
CA GLU A 18 0.12 -0.50 -9.23
C GLU A 18 0.71 -1.09 -7.95
N GLU A 19 0.82 -0.29 -6.88
CA GLU A 19 1.33 -0.75 -5.58
C GLU A 19 0.37 -1.75 -4.92
N VAL A 20 -0.93 -1.46 -4.97
CA VAL A 20 -2.00 -2.29 -4.41
C VAL A 20 -2.00 -3.67 -5.05
N TYR A 21 -1.90 -3.74 -6.38
CA TYR A 21 -1.86 -5.02 -7.08
C TYR A 21 -0.52 -5.73 -6.99
N SER A 22 0.59 -4.99 -6.87
CA SER A 22 1.89 -5.60 -6.54
C SER A 22 1.81 -6.34 -5.20
N LEU A 23 1.18 -5.73 -4.19
CA LEU A 23 0.95 -6.37 -2.89
C LEU A 23 0.01 -7.58 -3.01
N LYS A 24 -1.10 -7.47 -3.75
CA LYS A 24 -2.02 -8.61 -3.96
C LYS A 24 -1.30 -9.79 -4.62
N ILE A 25 -0.53 -9.55 -5.68
CA ILE A 25 0.25 -10.59 -6.36
C ILE A 25 1.26 -11.24 -5.40
N LEU A 26 1.99 -10.42 -4.63
CA LEU A 26 2.92 -10.94 -3.61
C LEU A 26 2.22 -11.78 -2.55
N TRP A 27 1.02 -11.37 -2.11
CA TRP A 27 0.23 -12.10 -1.13
C TRP A 27 -0.23 -13.46 -1.66
N GLU A 28 -0.70 -13.50 -2.91
CA GLU A 28 -1.08 -14.73 -3.60
C GLU A 28 0.11 -15.68 -3.73
N GLU A 29 1.27 -15.20 -4.19
CA GLU A 29 2.49 -16.02 -4.33
C GLU A 29 2.99 -16.55 -2.97
N MET A 30 2.89 -15.75 -1.91
CA MET A 30 3.16 -16.24 -0.56
C MET A 30 2.17 -17.33 -0.12
N GLY A 31 0.86 -17.15 -0.40
CA GLY A 31 -0.16 -18.14 -0.08
C GLY A 31 0.04 -19.49 -0.77
N ARG A 32 0.57 -19.48 -2.00
CA ARG A 32 0.93 -20.70 -2.74
C ARG A 32 2.02 -21.53 -2.06
N THR A 33 2.92 -20.88 -1.32
CA THR A 33 4.02 -21.55 -0.60
C THR A 33 3.75 -21.70 0.90
N ARG A 34 2.76 -20.99 1.43
CA ARG A 34 2.38 -20.96 2.86
C ARG A 34 0.86 -21.14 2.98
N PRO A 35 0.36 -22.39 3.14
CA PRO A 35 -1.07 -22.69 3.19
C PRO A 35 -1.84 -21.99 4.31
N SER A 36 -1.16 -21.49 5.33
CA SER A 36 -1.73 -20.79 6.49
C SER A 36 -1.46 -19.28 6.46
N ILE A 37 -1.31 -18.69 5.28
CA ILE A 37 -1.19 -17.23 5.18
C ILE A 37 -2.47 -16.56 5.73
N PRO A 38 -2.37 -15.53 6.58
CA PRO A 38 -3.56 -14.82 7.05
C PRO A 38 -4.31 -14.14 5.91
N GLU A 39 -5.60 -13.88 6.13
CA GLU A 39 -6.41 -13.04 5.26
C GLU A 39 -5.80 -11.63 5.13
N LEU A 40 -5.85 -11.06 3.93
CA LEU A 40 -5.41 -9.69 3.65
C LEU A 40 -6.63 -8.77 3.57
N GLU A 41 -6.72 -7.81 4.48
CA GLU A 41 -7.67 -6.70 4.37
C GLU A 41 -6.94 -5.47 3.83
N LEU A 42 -7.34 -5.01 2.63
CA LEU A 42 -6.60 -3.98 1.92
C LEU A 42 -7.44 -2.73 1.70
N TRP A 43 -7.00 -1.60 2.23
CA TRP A 43 -7.51 -0.27 1.90
C TRP A 43 -6.58 0.39 0.90
N ALA A 44 -7.16 0.97 -0.13
CA ALA A 44 -6.44 1.70 -1.17
C ALA A 44 -7.13 3.03 -1.39
N THR A 45 -6.46 4.13 -1.02
CA THR A 45 -7.08 5.44 -1.06
C THR A 45 -6.27 6.44 -1.85
N ASP A 46 -6.95 7.38 -2.50
CA ASP A 46 -6.34 8.49 -3.23
C ASP A 46 -7.29 9.69 -3.21
N PHE A 47 -6.76 10.90 -3.32
CA PHE A 47 -7.60 12.10 -3.42
C PHE A 47 -8.18 12.26 -4.83
N ASN A 48 -7.57 11.63 -5.85
CA ASN A 48 -7.97 11.72 -7.24
C ASN A 48 -8.94 10.58 -7.63
N PRO A 49 -10.24 10.88 -7.85
CA PRO A 49 -11.22 9.87 -8.24
C PRO A 49 -10.94 9.21 -9.60
N ASP A 50 -10.32 9.94 -10.55
CA ASP A 50 -9.98 9.39 -11.87
C ASP A 50 -8.85 8.35 -11.75
N ALA A 51 -7.88 8.58 -10.87
CA ALA A 51 -6.83 7.62 -10.58
C ALA A 51 -7.41 6.33 -9.99
N LEU A 52 -8.35 6.46 -9.04
CA LEU A 52 -9.07 5.32 -8.46
C LEU A 52 -9.95 4.60 -9.48
N ALA A 53 -10.56 5.30 -10.42
CA ALA A 53 -11.32 4.67 -11.51
C ALA A 53 -10.39 3.79 -12.37
N ARG A 54 -9.23 4.31 -12.75
CA ARG A 54 -8.20 3.55 -13.49
C ARG A 54 -7.65 2.37 -12.69
N ALA A 55 -7.47 2.55 -11.39
CA ALA A 55 -7.04 1.46 -10.51
C ALA A 55 -8.05 0.30 -10.51
N ARG A 56 -9.35 0.60 -10.46
CA ARG A 56 -10.41 -0.42 -10.52
C ARG A 56 -10.50 -1.12 -11.87
N GLU A 57 -10.16 -0.45 -12.98
CA GLU A 57 -10.06 -1.10 -14.30
C GLU A 57 -9.00 -2.22 -14.30
N GLY A 58 -7.88 -2.01 -13.61
CA GLY A 58 -6.76 -2.95 -13.55
C GLY A 58 -6.12 -3.19 -14.91
N VAL A 59 -6.03 -2.14 -15.73
CA VAL A 59 -5.43 -2.17 -17.07
C VAL A 59 -4.16 -1.34 -17.09
N TYR A 60 -3.05 -1.97 -17.50
CA TYR A 60 -1.72 -1.38 -17.45
C TYR A 60 -1.02 -1.44 -18.81
N SER A 61 -0.13 -0.49 -19.06
CA SER A 61 0.78 -0.56 -20.21
C SER A 61 1.89 -1.58 -19.97
N SER A 62 2.52 -2.02 -21.05
CA SER A 62 3.70 -2.89 -20.95
C SER A 62 4.84 -2.26 -20.12
N SER A 63 4.97 -0.94 -20.13
CA SER A 63 5.97 -0.22 -19.33
C SER A 63 5.72 -0.31 -17.82
N SER A 64 4.47 -0.36 -17.36
CA SER A 64 4.14 -0.55 -15.94
C SER A 64 4.49 -1.95 -15.45
N LEU A 65 4.59 -2.94 -16.35
CA LEU A 65 4.86 -4.34 -16.02
C LEU A 65 6.33 -4.74 -16.19
N LYS A 66 7.23 -3.80 -16.48
CA LYS A 66 8.65 -4.09 -16.79
C LYS A 66 9.39 -4.82 -15.66
N GLU A 67 9.03 -4.53 -14.41
CA GLU A 67 9.64 -5.14 -13.21
C GLU A 67 8.90 -6.41 -12.75
N VAL A 68 7.79 -6.78 -13.40
CA VAL A 68 7.02 -7.98 -13.07
C VAL A 68 7.70 -9.18 -13.72
N PRO A 69 8.10 -10.22 -12.95
CA PRO A 69 8.66 -11.45 -13.49
C PRO A 69 7.77 -12.04 -14.59
N GLU A 70 8.39 -12.63 -15.63
CA GLU A 70 7.65 -13.12 -16.80
C GLU A 70 6.62 -14.19 -16.43
N ASP A 71 6.97 -15.08 -15.51
CA ASP A 71 6.09 -16.15 -15.06
C ASP A 71 4.90 -15.60 -14.24
N TRP A 72 5.09 -14.53 -13.45
CA TRP A 72 4.01 -13.84 -12.73
C TRP A 72 3.12 -13.09 -13.72
N ARG A 73 3.72 -12.45 -14.72
CA ARG A 73 2.99 -11.73 -15.77
C ARG A 73 2.08 -12.67 -16.54
N ALA A 74 2.59 -13.83 -16.94
CA ALA A 74 1.81 -14.86 -17.63
C ALA A 74 0.67 -15.43 -16.78
N ARG A 75 0.84 -15.48 -15.45
CA ARG A 75 -0.21 -15.96 -14.52
C ARG A 75 -1.29 -14.93 -14.24
N TYR A 76 -0.91 -13.68 -14.03
CA TYR A 76 -1.79 -12.66 -13.45
C TYR A 76 -2.27 -11.61 -14.43
N PHE A 77 -1.76 -11.61 -15.66
CA PHE A 77 -2.15 -10.65 -16.68
C PHE A 77 -2.48 -11.33 -18.00
N ARG A 78 -3.47 -10.79 -18.70
CA ARG A 78 -3.79 -11.14 -20.09
C ARG A 78 -3.50 -9.97 -21.02
N PRO A 79 -2.88 -10.20 -22.19
CA PRO A 79 -2.64 -9.14 -23.16
C PRO A 79 -3.95 -8.61 -23.74
N LEU A 80 -3.98 -7.31 -24.03
CA LEU A 80 -5.01 -6.58 -24.75
C LEU A 80 -4.42 -5.97 -26.02
N LYS A 81 -5.24 -5.24 -26.79
CA LYS A 81 -4.77 -4.41 -27.90
C LYS A 81 -3.90 -3.25 -27.40
N GLU A 82 -3.09 -2.69 -28.29
CA GLU A 82 -2.31 -1.46 -28.05
C GLU A 82 -1.29 -1.58 -26.90
N ASN A 83 -0.63 -2.74 -26.76
CA ASN A 83 0.39 -3.01 -25.73
C ASN A 83 -0.11 -2.81 -24.28
N ARG A 84 -1.42 -3.02 -24.07
CA ARG A 84 -2.07 -3.01 -22.76
C ARG A 84 -2.26 -4.43 -22.23
N TRP A 85 -2.43 -4.53 -20.92
CA TRP A 85 -2.57 -5.78 -20.19
C TRP A 85 -3.67 -5.62 -19.15
N ALA A 86 -4.58 -6.58 -19.07
CA ALA A 86 -5.59 -6.63 -18.02
C ALA A 86 -5.14 -7.57 -16.91
N LEU A 87 -5.22 -7.11 -15.66
CA LEU A 87 -5.06 -7.91 -14.46
C LEU A 87 -6.19 -8.95 -14.35
N ALA A 88 -5.88 -10.13 -13.81
CA ALA A 88 -6.87 -11.14 -13.48
C ALA A 88 -7.91 -10.61 -12.47
N ASP A 89 -9.19 -10.87 -12.72
CA ASP A 89 -10.28 -10.20 -11.98
C ASP A 89 -10.31 -10.58 -10.49
N PHE A 90 -9.94 -11.82 -10.13
CA PHE A 90 -9.88 -12.24 -8.71
C PHE A 90 -8.89 -11.42 -7.87
N LEU A 91 -7.86 -10.82 -8.49
CA LEU A 91 -6.93 -9.92 -7.79
C LEU A 91 -7.54 -8.57 -7.46
N LYS A 92 -8.69 -8.23 -8.03
CA LYS A 92 -9.44 -6.99 -7.73
C LYS A 92 -10.35 -7.14 -6.52
N GLU A 93 -10.61 -8.38 -6.10
CA GLU A 93 -11.48 -8.68 -4.97
C GLU A 93 -10.82 -8.36 -3.63
N GLY A 94 -11.64 -7.98 -2.65
CA GLY A 94 -11.21 -7.68 -1.28
C GLY A 94 -10.48 -6.34 -1.10
N ILE A 95 -10.43 -5.49 -2.14
CA ILE A 95 -9.82 -4.16 -2.07
C ILE A 95 -10.88 -3.11 -1.75
N ARG A 96 -10.70 -2.39 -0.64
CA ARG A 96 -11.53 -1.28 -0.20
C ARG A 96 -10.99 0.03 -0.76
N TRP A 97 -11.48 0.39 -1.94
CA TRP A 97 -11.11 1.64 -2.62
C TRP A 97 -11.89 2.84 -2.05
N GLY A 98 -11.22 3.93 -1.72
CA GLY A 98 -11.87 5.13 -1.18
C GLY A 98 -11.22 6.44 -1.60
N ILE A 99 -12.01 7.49 -1.82
CA ILE A 99 -11.46 8.85 -1.89
C ILE A 99 -11.04 9.25 -0.48
N HIS A 100 -9.81 9.73 -0.32
CA HIS A 100 -9.29 10.12 0.99
C HIS A 100 -8.30 11.27 0.86
N ASN A 101 -8.49 12.28 1.68
CA ASN A 101 -7.52 13.34 1.88
C ASN A 101 -6.74 13.11 3.17
N LEU A 102 -5.45 12.82 3.04
CA LEU A 102 -4.53 12.53 4.14
C LEU A 102 -4.46 13.62 5.22
N VAL A 103 -4.79 14.87 4.89
CA VAL A 103 -4.71 16.00 5.82
C VAL A 103 -6.00 16.15 6.63
N THR A 104 -7.16 15.99 5.97
CA THR A 104 -8.46 16.32 6.56
C THR A 104 -9.20 15.11 7.11
N ASP A 105 -9.05 13.96 6.47
CA ASP A 105 -9.88 12.80 6.72
C ASP A 105 -9.21 11.87 7.74
N ASP A 106 -10.02 11.16 8.52
CA ASP A 106 -9.51 10.15 9.43
C ASP A 106 -9.02 8.90 8.67
N PRO A 107 -8.04 8.15 9.19
CA PRO A 107 -7.58 6.91 8.57
C PRO A 107 -8.74 5.92 8.33
N PRO A 108 -8.72 5.14 7.23
CA PRO A 108 -9.84 4.29 6.85
C PRO A 108 -9.98 3.02 7.72
N SER A 109 -9.01 2.77 8.59
CA SER A 109 -8.98 1.65 9.54
C SER A 109 -7.98 1.94 10.66
N HIS A 110 -8.07 1.16 11.73
CA HIS A 110 -7.11 1.14 12.84
C HIS A 110 -6.46 -0.24 12.96
N GLU A 111 -5.36 -0.30 13.72
CA GLU A 111 -4.53 -1.49 13.88
C GLU A 111 -3.97 -2.01 12.54
N LEU A 112 -3.61 -1.09 11.65
CA LEU A 112 -2.96 -1.40 10.39
C LEU A 112 -1.60 -2.06 10.68
N ARG A 113 -1.35 -3.23 10.09
CA ARG A 113 -0.07 -3.92 10.22
C ARG A 113 0.98 -3.37 9.26
N ILE A 114 0.54 -2.90 8.09
CA ILE A 114 1.40 -2.28 7.09
C ILE A 114 0.71 -1.04 6.54
N LEU A 115 1.44 0.05 6.40
CA LEU A 115 0.97 1.29 5.81
C LEU A 115 1.99 1.76 4.78
N PHE A 116 1.56 1.90 3.54
CA PHE A 116 2.35 2.52 2.48
C PHE A 116 1.97 3.99 2.36
N LEU A 117 2.96 4.86 2.54
CA LEU A 117 2.84 6.31 2.44
C LEU A 117 3.97 6.80 1.53
N ARG A 118 3.86 6.48 0.23
CA ARG A 118 4.95 6.63 -0.75
C ARG A 118 4.61 7.71 -1.78
N ASN A 119 5.57 8.59 -2.05
CA ASN A 119 5.53 9.65 -3.07
C ASN A 119 4.31 10.58 -2.92
N ASN A 120 3.97 10.95 -1.69
CA ASN A 120 2.71 11.62 -1.36
C ASN A 120 2.93 12.78 -0.36
N LEU A 121 2.31 12.72 0.82
CA LEU A 121 2.38 13.68 1.92
C LEU A 121 3.81 14.16 2.23
N LEU A 122 4.82 13.28 2.13
CA LEU A 122 6.23 13.60 2.42
C LEU A 122 6.95 14.31 1.27
N THR A 123 6.39 14.28 0.05
CA THR A 123 6.96 14.92 -1.14
C THR A 123 6.50 16.37 -1.29
N TYR A 124 5.32 16.73 -0.78
CA TYR A 124 4.63 17.92 -1.27
C TYR A 124 4.59 19.18 -0.38
N TYR A 125 4.73 19.20 0.95
CA TYR A 125 4.48 20.48 1.67
C TYR A 125 5.19 20.73 3.01
N GLN A 126 5.15 22.02 3.37
CA GLN A 126 5.67 22.72 4.55
C GLN A 126 5.32 22.01 5.88
N GLU A 127 6.30 21.95 6.78
CA GLU A 127 6.32 21.10 7.98
C GLU A 127 5.07 21.19 8.88
N ASP A 128 4.43 22.36 8.94
CA ASP A 128 3.34 22.64 9.89
C ASP A 128 2.03 21.89 9.59
N MET A 129 1.73 21.63 8.31
CA MET A 129 0.50 20.91 7.91
C MET A 129 0.70 19.39 7.82
N VAL A 130 1.93 18.95 7.57
CA VAL A 130 2.27 17.53 7.35
C VAL A 130 2.32 16.77 8.67
N ARG A 131 2.80 17.40 9.75
CA ARG A 131 3.02 16.71 11.03
C ARG A 131 1.74 16.17 11.67
N PRO A 132 0.62 16.92 11.76
CA PRO A 132 -0.62 16.40 12.33
C PRO A 132 -1.18 15.23 11.51
N ALA A 133 -1.17 15.35 10.17
CA ALA A 133 -1.60 14.30 9.26
C ALA A 133 -0.77 13.02 9.42
N LEU A 134 0.56 13.16 9.44
CA LEU A 134 1.49 12.05 9.64
C LEU A 134 1.26 11.36 10.99
N ASN A 135 1.04 12.12 12.07
CA ASN A 135 0.75 11.55 13.38
C ASN A 135 -0.56 10.74 13.37
N LYS A 136 -1.66 11.26 12.79
CA LYS A 136 -2.92 10.52 12.65
C LYS A 136 -2.72 9.19 11.91
N VAL A 137 -1.94 9.23 10.82
CA VAL A 137 -1.59 8.04 10.03
C VAL A 137 -0.77 7.06 10.86
N ILE A 138 0.24 7.51 11.61
CA ILE A 138 1.04 6.68 12.51
C ILE A 138 0.19 6.10 13.65
N ASP A 139 -0.77 6.85 14.17
CA ASP A 139 -1.65 6.39 15.24
C ASP A 139 -2.55 5.23 14.80
N SER A 140 -2.93 5.19 13.52
CA SER A 140 -3.68 4.06 12.93
C SER A 140 -2.86 2.77 12.78
N LEU A 141 -1.52 2.84 12.79
CA LEU A 141 -0.66 1.66 12.77
C LEU A 141 -0.73 0.89 14.09
N TYR A 142 -0.79 -0.43 13.99
CA TYR A 142 -0.63 -1.35 15.10
C TYR A 142 0.76 -1.17 15.75
N ALA A 143 0.84 -1.42 17.05
CA ALA A 143 2.11 -1.47 17.79
C ALA A 143 3.01 -2.59 17.21
N GLY A 144 4.19 -2.26 16.69
CA GLY A 144 5.03 -3.20 15.93
C GLY A 144 4.67 -3.33 14.45
N GLY A 145 3.67 -2.59 13.96
CA GLY A 145 3.34 -2.48 12.54
C GLY A 145 4.37 -1.64 11.75
N PHE A 146 4.28 -1.68 10.43
CA PHE A 146 5.29 -1.13 9.53
C PHE A 146 4.75 0.03 8.71
N LEU A 147 5.51 1.13 8.68
CA LEU A 147 5.38 2.22 7.72
C LEU A 147 6.41 2.03 6.60
N VAL A 148 5.96 2.11 5.34
CA VAL A 148 6.82 2.10 4.15
C VAL A 148 6.67 3.43 3.42
N VAL A 149 7.78 4.13 3.23
CA VAL A 149 7.83 5.42 2.52
C VAL A 149 8.55 5.30 1.17
N GLY A 150 8.52 6.35 0.35
CA GLY A 150 9.26 6.41 -0.91
C GLY A 150 10.77 6.34 -0.68
N ALA A 151 11.50 5.81 -1.67
CA ALA A 151 12.96 5.60 -1.56
C ALA A 151 13.76 6.89 -1.31
N HIS A 152 13.22 8.03 -1.73
CA HIS A 152 13.84 9.34 -1.59
C HIS A 152 13.14 10.23 -0.55
N GLU A 153 12.09 9.73 0.10
CA GLU A 153 11.34 10.46 1.12
C GLU A 153 11.99 10.27 2.50
N LYS A 154 11.94 11.31 3.32
CA LYS A 154 12.45 11.29 4.70
C LYS A 154 11.34 11.70 5.65
N LEU A 155 11.30 11.05 6.80
CA LEU A 155 10.41 11.47 7.88
C LEU A 155 10.91 12.82 8.45
N PRO A 156 9.99 13.70 8.86
CA PRO A 156 10.36 14.93 9.57
C PRO A 156 11.03 14.60 10.91
N PRO A 157 11.90 15.48 11.43
CA PRO A 157 12.54 15.26 12.71
C PRO A 157 11.53 15.16 13.87
N GLY A 158 11.91 14.40 14.91
CA GLY A 158 11.13 14.28 16.14
C GLY A 158 9.93 13.32 16.08
N ILE A 159 9.81 12.47 15.05
CA ILE A 159 8.89 11.34 15.05
C ILE A 159 9.54 10.19 15.83
N GLN A 160 9.28 10.12 17.14
CA GLN A 160 9.97 9.18 18.04
C GLN A 160 9.37 7.76 18.03
N MET A 161 8.11 7.62 17.62
CA MET A 161 7.39 6.34 17.64
C MET A 161 7.74 5.40 16.48
N LEU A 162 8.55 5.86 15.52
CA LEU A 162 8.96 5.06 14.36
C LEU A 162 10.46 4.79 14.41
N LEU A 163 10.81 3.52 14.51
CA LEU A 163 12.19 3.04 14.50
C LEU A 163 12.56 2.59 13.08
N PRO A 164 13.73 2.98 12.54
CA PRO A 164 14.20 2.44 11.27
C PRO A 164 14.25 0.90 11.30
N PHE A 165 13.99 0.24 10.18
CA PHE A 165 14.06 -1.23 10.05
C PHE A 165 15.19 -1.67 9.10
N PRO A 166 16.44 -1.78 9.58
CA PRO A 166 17.56 -2.25 8.75
C PRO A 166 17.35 -3.67 8.22
N PRO A 167 17.79 -3.97 6.98
CA PRO A 167 18.58 -3.13 6.08
C PRO A 167 17.73 -2.22 5.16
N HIS A 168 16.43 -2.05 5.40
CA HIS A 168 15.53 -1.34 4.50
C HIS A 168 15.34 0.14 4.92
N PRO A 169 16.03 1.11 4.29
CA PRO A 169 16.05 2.50 4.74
C PRO A 169 14.69 3.22 4.62
N SER A 170 13.79 2.70 3.79
CA SER A 170 12.44 3.26 3.58
C SER A 170 11.37 2.55 4.42
N VAL A 171 11.76 1.67 5.34
CA VAL A 171 10.86 0.93 6.20
C VAL A 171 11.11 1.32 7.64
N PHE A 172 10.02 1.62 8.36
CA PHE A 172 10.03 1.97 9.77
C PHE A 172 9.04 1.08 10.50
N GLN A 173 9.38 0.68 11.72
CA GLN A 173 8.50 -0.07 12.60
C GLN A 173 7.99 0.83 13.71
N LYS A 174 6.67 0.83 13.95
CA LYS A 174 6.07 1.52 15.10
C LYS A 174 6.50 0.83 16.38
N ALA A 175 7.06 1.57 17.33
CA ALA A 175 7.46 1.04 18.62
C ALA A 175 6.26 0.35 19.31
N GLY A 176 6.51 -0.83 19.87
CA GLY A 176 5.54 -1.48 20.76
C GLY A 176 5.60 -0.83 22.13
N ILE A 177 4.49 -0.26 22.59
CA ILE A 177 4.30 0.13 23.99
C ILE A 177 3.38 -0.91 24.61
#